data_AF-A0A1I6LXG2-F1
#
_entry.id   AF-A0A1I6LXG2-F1
#
_cell.length_a   1.000
_cell.length_b   1.000
_cell.length_c   1.000
_cell.angle_alpha   90.00
_cell.angle_beta   90.00
_cell.angle_gamma   90.00
#
_symmetry.space_group_name_H-M   'P 1'
#
loop_
_entity.id
_entity.type
_entity.pdbx_description
1 polymer ?
#
loop_
_entity_poly.entity_id
_entity_poly.type
_entity_poly.pdbx_seq_one_letter_code
_entity_poly.pdbx_strand_id
1 'polypeptide(L)'
;MKKKGGMGWKAALILYFGGFLLVIILMIAVAGGSSTPVEPPATEEKAAEYQYIGSELGVPWDIALLVDAYNAGSGDIENNPLESCLEFCILREDVYEIAKQSTEIEEEEESQVNESESPVEETSIETREFLRTNYYAGKEQILKYIQFSGDIETLDVSQLVAKVQQTAKEKGSDTRDYVTCFTVVSDLKSILEKMEFDEESIENMIQLHESRYIELLYNGADGISGDVELPELTVGNVKRADMALVAVSLINHPYSLGGKYPYEGIPDVAIDCSGFVDWVYIQCFGKGVSSGSLPDGVAMSGTALQFYACSEIGESELKVGDLCFLKDPAMMEAGEINHVGIYIGKINGQTAVIHCAGRAYGTPELPTGRVGISINTSGISNNVNNVTGGTFSPSMKGIHFSYFRRPNFRFLDDIEEENNE
;
A
#
# COMPACT_ATOMS: atom_id res chain seq x y z
N MET A 1 -38.30 -27.38 -31.73
CA MET A 1 -37.01 -26.69 -31.89
C MET A 1 -37.05 -25.35 -31.14
N LYS A 2 -36.49 -25.31 -29.94
CA LYS A 2 -36.18 -24.07 -29.19
C LYS A 2 -34.84 -24.30 -28.49
N LYS A 3 -33.90 -23.38 -28.73
CA LYS A 3 -32.52 -23.38 -28.25
C LYS A 3 -32.50 -23.35 -26.71
N LYS A 4 -31.80 -24.28 -26.07
CA LYS A 4 -31.33 -24.15 -24.68
C LYS A 4 -30.04 -23.34 -24.71
N GLY A 5 -30.04 -22.18 -24.05
CA GLY A 5 -28.83 -21.41 -23.76
C GLY A 5 -27.99 -22.15 -22.72
N GLY A 6 -26.69 -22.19 -22.94
CA GLY A 6 -25.73 -22.80 -22.04
C GLY A 6 -25.66 -22.03 -20.72
N MET A 7 -25.87 -22.75 -19.63
CA MET A 7 -25.64 -22.28 -18.27
C MET A 7 -24.12 -22.39 -18.03
N GLY A 8 -23.47 -21.25 -17.90
CA GLY A 8 -22.03 -21.15 -17.63
C GLY A 8 -21.68 -21.83 -16.32
N TRP A 9 -20.55 -22.51 -16.32
CA TRP A 9 -19.94 -23.16 -15.16
C TRP A 9 -19.51 -22.09 -14.16
N LYS A 10 -20.40 -21.73 -13.23
CA LYS A 10 -20.07 -20.99 -12.01
C LYS A 10 -20.42 -21.89 -10.84
N ALA A 11 -19.52 -21.97 -9.86
CA ALA A 11 -19.62 -22.76 -8.63
C ALA A 11 -19.36 -24.27 -8.78
N ALA A 12 -18.09 -24.66 -8.95
CA ALA A 12 -17.60 -25.99 -8.58
C ALA A 12 -16.07 -26.01 -8.41
N LEU A 13 -15.50 -25.14 -7.57
CA LEU A 13 -14.10 -25.30 -7.14
C LEU A 13 -13.84 -24.61 -5.78
N ILE A 14 -14.51 -25.08 -4.73
CA ILE A 14 -14.08 -24.88 -3.34
C ILE A 14 -14.15 -26.25 -2.67
N LEU A 15 -13.25 -27.14 -3.07
CA LEU A 15 -13.02 -28.43 -2.41
C LEU A 15 -11.57 -28.78 -2.69
N TYR A 16 -10.68 -28.42 -1.77
CA TYR A 16 -9.48 -29.17 -1.36
C TYR A 16 -8.48 -28.23 -0.66
N PHE A 17 -8.74 -27.89 0.60
CA PHE A 17 -7.68 -27.74 1.59
C PHE A 17 -8.17 -28.38 2.90
N GLY A 18 -7.38 -29.32 3.41
CA GLY A 18 -7.74 -30.18 4.52
C GLY A 18 -7.82 -29.40 5.83
N GLY A 19 -8.94 -29.56 6.53
CA GLY A 19 -9.22 -28.93 7.82
C GLY A 19 -10.70 -28.95 8.10
N PHE A 20 -11.23 -30.14 8.37
CA PHE A 20 -12.66 -30.41 8.58
C PHE A 20 -13.14 -29.82 9.92
N LEU A 21 -13.48 -28.52 10.01
CA LEU A 21 -14.44 -27.99 11.02
C LEU A 21 -14.89 -26.51 10.90
N LEU A 22 -14.65 -25.76 9.83
CA LEU A 22 -14.77 -24.28 9.90
C LEU A 22 -15.69 -23.63 8.85
N VAL A 23 -16.98 -24.01 8.85
CA VAL A 23 -18.02 -23.30 8.08
C VAL A 23 -19.28 -23.04 8.93
N ILE A 24 -19.23 -23.24 10.26
CA ILE A 24 -20.44 -23.20 11.09
C ILE A 24 -20.81 -21.79 11.58
N ILE A 25 -19.95 -20.78 11.48
CA ILE A 25 -20.31 -19.37 11.80
C ILE A 25 -20.63 -18.55 10.53
N LEU A 26 -21.08 -19.23 9.47
CA LEU A 26 -21.73 -18.60 8.31
C LEU A 26 -22.89 -19.44 7.75
N MET A 27 -23.43 -20.37 8.56
CA MET A 27 -24.60 -21.18 8.21
C MET A 27 -25.74 -20.95 9.20
N ILE A 28 -26.78 -20.22 8.79
CA ILE A 28 -28.13 -20.55 9.25
C ILE A 28 -28.80 -21.46 8.22
N ALA A 29 -29.24 -22.59 8.74
CA ALA A 29 -29.94 -23.68 8.10
C ALA A 29 -31.00 -23.28 7.06
N VAL A 30 -30.92 -23.88 5.88
CA VAL A 30 -32.10 -24.49 5.26
C VAL A 30 -31.84 -25.97 5.09
N ALA A 31 -32.49 -26.76 5.94
CA ALA A 31 -32.66 -28.18 5.72
C ALA A 31 -33.33 -28.40 4.37
N GLY A 32 -32.54 -28.69 3.34
CA GLY A 32 -33.07 -28.95 2.00
C GLY A 32 -32.09 -28.66 0.88
N GLY A 33 -31.08 -29.53 0.72
CA GLY A 33 -30.46 -29.90 -0.57
C GLY A 33 -30.38 -28.85 -1.69
N SER A 34 -29.92 -27.64 -1.39
CA SER A 34 -29.54 -26.65 -2.39
C SER A 34 -28.33 -25.89 -1.87
N SER A 35 -27.32 -25.72 -2.73
CA SER A 35 -26.10 -24.96 -2.44
C SER A 35 -26.46 -23.48 -2.36
N THR A 36 -26.87 -23.01 -1.18
CA THR A 36 -27.00 -21.57 -0.92
C THR A 36 -25.60 -20.95 -0.89
N PRO A 37 -25.38 -19.82 -1.58
CA PRO A 37 -24.14 -19.05 -1.44
C PRO A 37 -23.92 -18.69 0.03
N VAL A 38 -22.67 -18.68 0.47
CA VAL A 38 -22.32 -18.14 1.79
C VAL A 38 -22.58 -16.63 1.74
N GLU A 39 -23.38 -16.11 2.66
CA GLU A 39 -23.71 -14.68 2.69
C GLU A 39 -22.52 -13.87 3.20
N PRO A 40 -22.15 -12.73 2.59
CA PRO A 40 -21.12 -11.87 3.13
C PRO A 40 -21.50 -11.31 4.52
N PRO A 41 -20.55 -11.18 5.46
CA PRO A 41 -20.84 -10.72 6.84
C PRO A 41 -21.29 -9.25 6.91
N ALA A 42 -21.12 -8.49 5.83
CA ALA A 42 -21.51 -7.09 5.69
C ALA A 42 -21.89 -6.75 4.24
N THR A 43 -22.58 -5.64 4.03
CA THR A 43 -22.83 -5.10 2.69
C THR A 43 -21.53 -4.71 1.98
N GLU A 44 -21.53 -4.64 0.64
CA GLU A 44 -20.37 -4.16 -0.13
C GLU A 44 -19.97 -2.73 0.27
N GLU A 45 -20.94 -1.88 0.58
CA GLU A 45 -20.70 -0.51 1.04
C GLU A 45 -19.99 -0.48 2.40
N LYS A 46 -20.45 -1.30 3.36
CA LYS A 46 -19.82 -1.39 4.67
C LYS A 46 -18.41 -1.96 4.56
N ALA A 47 -18.20 -3.02 3.76
CA ALA A 47 -16.86 -3.55 3.51
C ALA A 47 -15.92 -2.52 2.87
N ALA A 48 -16.43 -1.67 1.97
CA ALA A 48 -15.64 -0.59 1.38
C ALA A 48 -15.17 0.46 2.40
N GLU A 49 -15.92 0.71 3.48
CA GLU A 49 -15.47 1.56 4.60
C GLU A 49 -14.23 0.97 5.29
N TYR A 50 -14.25 -0.32 5.62
CA TYR A 50 -13.09 -1.01 6.19
C TYR A 50 -11.90 -0.98 5.23
N GLN A 51 -12.12 -1.23 3.93
CA GLN A 51 -11.07 -1.18 2.91
C GLN A 51 -10.42 0.20 2.82
N TYR A 52 -11.22 1.27 2.84
CA TYR A 52 -10.71 2.64 2.82
C TYR A 52 -9.89 2.96 4.07
N ILE A 53 -10.41 2.65 5.25
CA ILE A 53 -9.71 2.92 6.51
C ILE A 53 -8.44 2.07 6.65
N GLY A 54 -8.52 0.78 6.31
CA GLY A 54 -7.37 -0.12 6.27
C GLY A 54 -6.30 0.36 5.31
N SER A 55 -6.68 0.91 4.15
CA SER A 55 -5.74 1.53 3.20
C SER A 55 -5.02 2.74 3.79
N GLU A 56 -5.72 3.62 4.49
CA GLU A 56 -5.14 4.82 5.10
C GLU A 56 -4.23 4.45 6.28
N LEU A 57 -4.65 3.51 7.12
CA LEU A 57 -3.90 3.10 8.32
C LEU A 57 -2.85 2.01 8.09
N GLY A 58 -2.85 1.39 6.90
CA GLY A 58 -2.00 0.26 6.56
C GLY A 58 -2.43 -1.07 7.18
N VAL A 59 -3.64 -1.16 7.76
CA VAL A 59 -4.17 -2.35 8.45
C VAL A 59 -4.90 -3.28 7.47
N PRO A 60 -4.75 -4.62 7.59
CA PRO A 60 -5.60 -5.57 6.89
C PRO A 60 -7.06 -5.36 7.28
N TRP A 61 -7.86 -4.86 6.35
CA TRP A 61 -9.25 -4.47 6.61
C TRP A 61 -10.15 -5.68 6.95
N ASP A 62 -9.74 -6.87 6.50
CA ASP A 62 -10.50 -8.11 6.60
C ASP A 62 -10.51 -8.66 8.03
N ILE A 63 -9.40 -8.60 8.78
CA ILE A 63 -9.38 -9.01 10.20
C ILE A 63 -10.21 -8.07 11.06
N ALA A 64 -10.21 -6.77 10.77
CA ALA A 64 -11.06 -5.80 11.48
C ALA A 64 -12.55 -6.07 11.20
N LEU A 65 -12.90 -6.37 9.95
CA LEU A 65 -14.27 -6.77 9.60
C LEU A 65 -14.68 -8.09 10.27
N LEU A 66 -13.78 -9.09 10.33
CA LEU A 66 -14.03 -10.36 11.00
C LEU A 66 -14.35 -10.18 12.48
N VAL A 67 -13.57 -9.37 13.19
CA VAL A 67 -13.82 -9.06 14.60
C VAL A 67 -15.23 -8.51 14.81
N ASP A 68 -15.64 -7.56 13.98
CA ASP A 68 -16.97 -6.96 14.12
C ASP A 68 -18.09 -7.91 13.69
N ALA A 69 -17.84 -8.77 12.70
CA ALA A 69 -18.76 -9.85 12.34
C ALA A 69 -18.96 -10.84 13.50
N TYR A 70 -17.89 -11.22 14.20
CA TYR A 70 -17.98 -12.09 15.38
C TYR A 70 -18.75 -11.42 16.53
N ASN A 71 -18.54 -10.13 16.75
CA ASN A 71 -19.26 -9.36 17.75
C ASN A 71 -20.76 -9.22 17.42
N ALA A 72 -21.10 -8.99 16.16
CA ALA A 72 -22.49 -8.89 15.70
C ALA A 72 -23.21 -10.25 15.67
N GLY A 73 -22.45 -11.35 15.53
CA GLY A 73 -22.98 -12.70 15.42
C GLY A 73 -23.83 -12.87 14.16
N SER A 74 -25.14 -12.97 14.31
CA SER A 74 -26.09 -13.05 13.18
C SER A 74 -26.78 -11.71 12.85
N GLY A 75 -26.38 -10.62 13.52
CA GLY A 75 -26.91 -9.28 13.29
C GLY A 75 -26.14 -8.50 12.23
N ASP A 76 -26.64 -7.31 11.92
CA ASP A 76 -25.91 -6.36 11.07
C ASP A 76 -24.70 -5.81 11.85
N ILE A 77 -23.59 -5.56 11.14
CA ILE A 77 -22.41 -4.91 11.72
C ILE A 77 -22.69 -3.41 11.88
N GLU A 78 -23.01 -3.00 13.11
CA GLU A 78 -23.22 -1.60 13.48
C GLU A 78 -21.92 -0.91 13.95
N ASN A 79 -20.86 -1.67 14.18
CA ASN A 79 -19.57 -1.18 14.68
C ASN A 79 -18.98 -0.08 13.78
N ASN A 80 -18.26 0.86 14.41
CA ASN A 80 -17.47 1.86 13.72
C ASN A 80 -16.19 1.21 13.17
N PRO A 81 -15.99 1.15 11.83
CA PRO A 81 -14.84 0.47 11.25
C PRO A 81 -13.49 1.09 11.67
N LEU A 82 -13.46 2.40 11.94
CA LEU A 82 -12.25 3.08 12.40
C LEU A 82 -11.83 2.56 13.78
N GLU A 83 -12.81 2.34 14.65
CA GLU A 83 -12.55 1.83 16.00
C GLU A 83 -11.84 0.48 15.95
N SER A 84 -12.38 -0.45 15.17
CA SER A 84 -11.87 -1.81 15.05
C SER A 84 -10.52 -1.85 14.32
N CYS A 85 -10.34 -1.07 13.25
CA CYS A 85 -9.05 -0.97 12.56
C CYS A 85 -7.94 -0.44 13.47
N LEU A 86 -8.25 0.47 14.41
CA LEU A 86 -7.25 1.01 15.32
C LEU A 86 -6.71 0.00 16.32
N GLU A 87 -7.47 -1.05 16.67
CA GLU A 87 -6.96 -2.11 17.56
C GLU A 87 -5.81 -2.91 16.93
N PHE A 88 -5.75 -2.96 15.59
CA PHE A 88 -4.68 -3.60 14.82
C PHE A 88 -3.55 -2.64 14.42
N CYS A 89 -3.66 -1.36 14.77
CA CYS A 89 -2.67 -0.34 14.46
C CYS A 89 -1.58 -0.22 15.54
N ILE A 90 -0.36 0.02 15.09
CA ILE A 90 0.71 0.62 15.88
C ILE A 90 1.08 1.94 15.23
N LEU A 91 1.03 3.03 16.00
CA LEU A 91 1.66 4.28 15.64
C LEU A 91 3.13 4.23 16.05
N ARG A 92 4.02 4.26 15.05
CA ARG A 92 5.46 4.44 15.21
C ARG A 92 5.79 5.93 15.22
N GLU A 93 6.57 6.38 16.19
CA GLU A 93 7.13 7.73 16.23
C GLU A 93 8.66 7.67 16.29
N ASP A 94 9.31 8.07 15.22
CA ASP A 94 10.77 8.22 15.15
C ASP A 94 11.16 9.61 15.62
N VAL A 95 12.14 9.69 16.53
CA VAL A 95 12.63 10.93 17.13
C VAL A 95 14.02 11.22 16.60
N TYR A 96 14.23 12.43 16.10
CA TYR A 96 15.50 12.90 15.57
C TYR A 96 16.03 14.09 16.36
N GLU A 97 17.35 14.21 16.45
CA GLU A 97 18.06 15.41 16.87
C GLU A 97 18.42 16.24 15.64
N ILE A 98 18.16 17.54 15.68
CA ILE A 98 18.52 18.47 14.61
C ILE A 98 19.84 19.14 14.99
N ALA A 99 20.87 18.92 14.19
CA ALA A 99 22.13 19.65 14.27
C ALA A 99 22.22 20.66 13.12
N LYS A 100 22.46 21.93 13.46
CA LYS A 100 22.73 22.98 12.47
C LYS A 100 24.23 23.18 12.37
N GLN A 101 24.80 22.88 11.21
CA GLN A 101 26.19 23.20 10.92
C GLN A 101 26.22 24.49 10.08
N SER A 102 26.83 25.54 10.63
CA SER A 102 27.18 26.75 9.89
C SER A 102 28.55 26.55 9.24
N THR A 103 28.59 26.52 7.91
CA THR A 103 29.86 26.60 7.16
C THR A 103 30.16 28.07 6.87
N GLU A 104 31.16 28.63 7.55
CA GLU A 104 31.78 29.88 7.13
C GLU A 104 32.64 29.58 5.89
N ILE A 105 32.28 30.11 4.74
CA ILE A 105 33.16 30.12 3.56
C ILE A 105 34.15 31.26 3.79
N GLU A 106 35.38 30.94 4.20
CA GLU A 106 36.49 31.89 4.11
C GLU A 106 36.80 32.10 2.62
N GLU A 107 36.34 33.21 2.05
CA GLU A 107 36.85 33.67 0.77
C GLU A 107 38.32 34.06 0.96
N GLU A 108 39.24 33.28 0.38
CA GLU A 108 40.65 33.69 0.26
C GLU A 108 40.70 35.01 -0.54
N GLU A 109 41.08 36.10 0.14
CA GLU A 109 41.20 37.43 -0.43
C GLU A 109 42.17 37.47 -1.62
N GLU A 110 41.66 37.61 -2.84
CA GLU A 110 42.37 38.28 -3.94
C GLU A 110 41.70 39.60 -4.31
N SER A 111 42.28 40.66 -3.74
CA SER A 111 42.21 42.10 -4.06
C SER A 111 41.45 42.57 -5.33
N GLN A 112 40.44 43.43 -5.14
CA GLN A 112 40.41 44.87 -5.48
C GLN A 112 38.97 45.39 -5.77
N VAL A 113 38.53 46.33 -4.92
CA VAL A 113 37.63 47.48 -5.18
C VAL A 113 36.34 47.24 -5.98
N ASN A 114 35.20 47.15 -5.29
CA ASN A 114 34.07 48.07 -5.48
C ASN A 114 32.98 47.88 -4.41
N GLU A 115 32.38 49.00 -3.99
CA GLU A 115 31.25 49.06 -3.05
C GLU A 115 29.99 48.40 -3.64
N SER A 116 29.65 47.22 -3.12
CA SER A 116 28.26 46.77 -2.98
C SER A 116 28.22 45.68 -1.91
N GLU A 117 27.59 45.97 -0.77
CA GLU A 117 27.27 44.96 0.25
C GLU A 117 26.30 43.94 -0.37
N SER A 118 26.83 42.82 -0.82
CA SER A 118 26.05 41.61 -1.12
C SER A 118 25.79 40.89 0.21
N PRO A 119 24.56 40.41 0.52
CA PRO A 119 24.34 39.62 1.71
C PRO A 119 25.11 38.30 1.57
N VAL A 120 25.94 37.98 2.56
CA VAL A 120 26.50 36.64 2.72
C VAL A 120 25.32 35.71 2.99
N GLU A 121 24.97 34.84 2.04
CA GLU A 121 23.99 33.77 2.28
C GLU A 121 24.63 32.72 3.19
N GLU A 122 24.34 32.80 4.50
CA GLU A 122 24.57 31.71 5.43
C GLU A 122 23.77 30.48 4.96
N THR A 123 24.45 29.53 4.33
CA THR A 123 23.87 28.22 4.03
C THR A 123 24.07 27.32 5.26
N SER A 124 23.08 27.33 6.16
CA SER A 124 23.05 26.37 7.28
C SER A 124 22.61 25.00 6.77
N ILE A 125 23.46 23.99 6.88
CA ILE A 125 23.06 22.60 6.61
C ILE A 125 22.46 22.04 7.90
N GLU A 126 21.16 21.72 7.86
CA GLU A 126 20.48 21.02 8.94
C GLU A 126 20.56 19.51 8.71
N THR A 127 21.27 18.81 9.60
CA THR A 127 21.35 17.35 9.60
C THR A 127 20.48 16.76 10.69
N ARG A 128 19.74 15.69 10.38
CA ARG A 128 18.90 14.96 11.34
C ARG A 128 19.59 13.67 11.76
N GLU A 129 19.85 13.51 13.06
CA GLU A 129 20.39 12.27 13.63
C GLU A 129 19.28 11.48 14.33
N PHE A 130 19.09 10.22 13.96
CA PHE A 130 18.09 9.36 14.58
C PHE A 130 18.45 9.06 16.05
N LEU A 131 17.50 9.23 16.95
CA LEU A 131 17.69 8.93 18.38
C LEU A 131 17.02 7.63 18.80
N ARG A 132 15.71 7.52 18.55
CA ARG A 132 14.89 6.39 19.02
C ARG A 132 13.56 6.32 18.31
N THR A 133 12.88 5.20 18.50
CA THR A 133 11.48 5.00 18.10
C THR A 133 10.60 4.77 19.33
N ASN A 134 9.45 5.43 19.39
CA ASN A 134 8.38 5.15 20.34
C ASN A 134 7.24 4.43 19.61
N TYR A 135 6.50 3.58 20.32
CA TYR A 135 5.38 2.81 19.77
C TYR A 135 4.13 3.03 20.60
N TYR A 136 3.00 3.26 19.93
CA TYR A 136 1.68 3.40 20.53
C TYR A 136 0.73 2.40 19.86
N ALA A 137 0.40 1.32 20.56
CA ALA A 137 -0.34 0.19 20.01
C ALA A 137 -1.82 0.23 20.42
N GLY A 138 -2.69 -0.05 19.46
CA GLY A 138 -4.13 -0.12 19.64
C GLY A 138 -4.80 1.24 19.77
N LYS A 139 -6.13 1.22 19.79
CA LYS A 139 -6.97 2.41 19.84
C LYS A 139 -6.62 3.33 21.01
N GLU A 140 -6.54 2.79 22.23
CA GLU A 140 -6.37 3.58 23.45
C GLU A 140 -5.09 4.42 23.41
N GLN A 141 -3.97 3.83 23.01
CA GLN A 141 -2.67 4.53 23.01
C GLN A 141 -2.60 5.57 21.89
N ILE A 142 -3.19 5.27 20.72
CA ILE A 142 -3.23 6.19 19.58
C ILE A 142 -4.12 7.40 19.90
N LEU A 143 -5.33 7.18 20.43
CA LEU A 143 -6.22 8.28 20.83
C LEU A 143 -5.61 9.13 21.96
N LYS A 144 -4.90 8.49 22.90
CA LYS A 144 -4.15 9.20 23.94
C LYS A 144 -3.00 10.03 23.38
N TYR A 145 -2.30 9.51 22.37
CA TYR A 145 -1.23 10.23 21.69
C TYR A 145 -1.74 11.57 21.15
N ILE A 146 -2.85 11.55 20.41
CA ILE A 146 -3.48 12.77 19.86
C ILE A 146 -4.34 13.55 20.86
N GLN A 147 -4.31 13.18 22.15
CA GLN A 147 -5.09 13.81 23.21
C GLN A 147 -6.60 13.89 22.89
N PHE A 148 -7.13 12.90 22.17
CA PHE A 148 -8.53 12.87 21.78
C PHE A 148 -9.40 12.41 22.93
N SER A 149 -10.43 13.20 23.24
CA SER A 149 -11.40 12.93 24.31
C SER A 149 -12.85 13.01 23.82
N GLY A 150 -13.06 13.05 22.50
CA GLY A 150 -14.38 13.12 21.88
C GLY A 150 -14.97 11.72 21.64
N ASP A 151 -16.13 11.71 21.00
CA ASP A 151 -16.73 10.48 20.49
C ASP A 151 -16.04 10.06 19.18
N ILE A 152 -15.58 8.81 19.11
CA ILE A 152 -14.87 8.28 17.95
C ILE A 152 -15.75 8.27 16.69
N GLU A 153 -17.07 8.21 16.82
CA GLU A 153 -18.01 8.33 15.68
C GLU A 153 -17.90 9.67 14.94
N THR A 154 -17.37 10.70 15.60
CA THR A 154 -17.17 12.02 15.00
C THR A 154 -15.82 12.18 14.30
N LEU A 155 -14.93 11.19 14.43
CA LEU A 155 -13.58 11.22 13.90
C LEU A 155 -13.50 10.34 12.66
N ASP A 156 -13.21 10.94 11.51
CA ASP A 156 -12.86 10.18 10.31
C ASP A 156 -11.35 9.88 10.26
N VAL A 157 -10.95 8.93 9.41
CA VAL A 157 -9.56 8.48 9.32
C VAL A 157 -8.61 9.58 8.85
N SER A 158 -9.03 10.46 7.94
CA SER A 158 -8.19 11.57 7.48
C SER A 158 -7.95 12.59 8.60
N GLN A 159 -8.97 12.88 9.40
CA GLN A 159 -8.86 13.73 10.58
C GLN A 159 -7.96 13.12 11.65
N LEU A 160 -8.08 11.81 11.90
CA LEU A 160 -7.20 11.09 12.81
C LEU A 160 -5.74 11.25 12.39
N VAL A 161 -5.43 10.99 11.11
CA VAL A 161 -4.08 11.12 10.59
C VAL A 161 -3.57 12.56 10.70
N ALA A 162 -4.37 13.54 10.33
CA ALA A 162 -4.01 14.95 10.45
C ALA A 162 -3.69 15.33 11.90
N LYS A 163 -4.48 14.83 12.87
CA LYS A 163 -4.24 15.04 14.31
C LYS A 163 -2.96 14.37 14.79
N VAL A 164 -2.64 13.17 14.30
CA VAL A 164 -1.38 12.48 14.62
C VAL A 164 -0.18 13.32 14.20
N GLN A 165 -0.20 13.82 12.97
CA GLN A 165 0.87 14.66 12.42
C GLN A 165 0.97 15.99 13.13
N GLN A 166 -0.16 16.64 13.38
CA GLN A 166 -0.20 17.88 14.15
C GLN A 166 0.40 17.68 15.54
N THR A 167 0.06 16.59 16.23
CA THR A 167 0.60 16.28 17.55
C THR A 167 2.12 16.06 17.49
N ALA A 168 2.62 15.36 16.46
CA ALA A 168 4.07 15.15 16.27
C ALA A 168 4.79 16.48 16.07
N LYS A 169 4.27 17.34 15.19
CA LYS A 169 4.76 18.69 14.93
C LYS A 169 4.82 19.55 16.19
N GLU A 170 3.74 19.55 16.97
CA GLU A 170 3.63 20.34 18.21
C GLU A 170 4.59 19.88 19.30
N LYS A 171 5.06 18.63 19.27
CA LYS A 171 6.13 18.12 20.13
C LYS A 171 7.53 18.57 19.68
N GLY A 172 7.68 18.93 18.41
CA GLY A 172 8.93 19.36 17.79
C GLY A 172 9.50 20.65 18.40
N SER A 173 10.80 20.86 18.19
CA SER A 173 11.52 22.07 18.58
C SER A 173 12.68 22.32 17.60
N ASP A 174 13.39 23.44 17.76
CA ASP A 174 14.57 23.77 16.93
C ASP A 174 15.69 22.72 16.98
N THR A 175 15.63 21.81 17.95
CA THR A 175 16.63 20.75 18.19
C THR A 175 16.06 19.35 18.04
N ARG A 176 14.73 19.19 17.88
CA ARG A 176 14.08 17.88 17.86
C ARG A 176 12.97 17.81 16.84
N ASP A 177 12.99 16.74 16.08
CA ASP A 177 11.92 16.39 15.14
C ASP A 177 11.27 15.07 15.56
N TYR A 178 9.96 14.98 15.32
CA TYR A 178 9.16 13.79 15.64
C TYR A 178 8.39 13.41 14.40
N VAL A 179 8.56 12.17 13.96
CA VAL A 179 8.00 11.74 12.69
C VAL A 179 7.22 10.46 12.85
N THR A 180 5.97 10.49 12.42
CA THR A 180 5.00 9.43 12.69
C THR A 180 4.67 8.62 11.46
N CYS A 181 4.47 7.32 11.65
CA CYS A 181 3.98 6.38 10.64
C CYS A 181 3.09 5.34 11.33
N PHE A 182 2.00 4.92 10.70
CA PHE A 182 1.25 3.76 11.18
C PHE A 182 1.86 2.46 10.60
N THR A 183 1.79 1.40 11.39
CA THR A 183 2.19 0.03 11.03
C THR A 183 1.20 -0.95 11.65
N VAL A 184 1.20 -2.20 11.18
CA VAL A 184 0.30 -3.25 11.66
C VAL A 184 0.95 -4.02 12.80
N VAL A 185 0.13 -4.48 13.75
CA VAL A 185 0.53 -5.48 14.73
C VAL A 185 0.68 -6.84 14.05
N SER A 186 1.86 -7.45 14.16
CA SER A 186 2.13 -8.78 13.56
C SER A 186 1.55 -9.95 14.37
N ASP A 187 1.28 -9.76 15.66
CA ASP A 187 0.74 -10.78 16.55
C ASP A 187 -0.77 -10.58 16.74
N LEU A 188 -1.53 -11.08 15.76
CA LEU A 188 -2.99 -11.00 15.76
C LEU A 188 -3.61 -11.72 16.97
N LYS A 189 -3.05 -12.88 17.35
CA LYS A 189 -3.54 -13.66 18.48
C LYS A 189 -3.55 -12.84 19.77
N SER A 190 -2.43 -12.19 20.09
CA SER A 190 -2.34 -11.33 21.28
C SER A 190 -3.32 -10.16 21.28
N ILE A 191 -3.72 -9.63 20.12
CA ILE A 191 -4.76 -8.59 20.05
C ILE A 191 -6.13 -9.19 20.32
N LEU A 192 -6.47 -10.27 19.63
CA LEU A 192 -7.79 -10.91 19.77
C LEU A 192 -8.02 -11.41 21.20
N GLU A 193 -6.98 -11.90 21.88
CA GLU A 193 -7.02 -12.22 23.32
C GLU A 193 -7.32 -10.99 24.20
N LYS A 194 -6.74 -9.82 23.88
CA LYS A 194 -7.03 -8.56 24.60
C LYS A 194 -8.45 -8.04 24.34
N MET A 195 -9.02 -8.40 23.19
CA MET A 195 -10.43 -8.12 22.86
C MET A 195 -11.39 -9.13 23.52
N GLU A 196 -10.88 -10.03 24.37
CA GLU A 196 -11.65 -11.01 25.17
C GLU A 196 -12.39 -12.06 24.32
N PHE A 197 -11.94 -12.34 23.09
CA PHE A 197 -12.41 -13.49 22.33
C PHE A 197 -11.93 -14.81 22.95
N ASP A 198 -12.75 -15.85 22.85
CA ASP A 198 -12.38 -17.20 23.26
C ASP A 198 -11.39 -17.85 22.27
N GLU A 199 -10.64 -18.86 22.73
CA GLU A 199 -9.57 -19.50 21.94
C GLU A 199 -10.06 -20.08 20.61
N GLU A 200 -11.28 -20.65 20.57
CA GLU A 200 -11.86 -21.20 19.35
C GLU A 200 -12.18 -20.08 18.35
N SER A 201 -12.82 -19.00 18.80
CA SER A 201 -13.08 -17.82 17.97
C SER A 201 -11.80 -17.19 17.41
N ILE A 202 -10.74 -17.13 18.22
CA ILE A 202 -9.44 -16.60 17.81
C ILE A 202 -8.82 -17.46 16.72
N GLU A 203 -8.73 -18.77 16.92
CA GLU A 203 -8.20 -19.70 15.91
C GLU A 203 -8.99 -19.61 14.61
N ASN A 204 -10.31 -19.52 14.71
CA ASN A 204 -11.20 -19.39 13.56
C ASN A 204 -10.96 -18.09 12.79
N MET A 205 -10.87 -16.94 13.48
CA MET A 205 -10.62 -15.64 12.84
C MET A 205 -9.25 -15.60 12.17
N ILE A 206 -8.22 -16.10 12.85
CA ILE A 206 -6.86 -16.19 12.28
C ILE A 206 -6.89 -17.08 11.04
N GLN A 207 -7.53 -18.24 11.09
CA GLN A 207 -7.62 -19.12 9.93
C GLN A 207 -8.40 -18.49 8.76
N LEU A 208 -9.48 -17.75 9.04
CA LEU A 208 -10.25 -17.03 8.01
C LEU A 208 -9.45 -15.89 7.38
N HIS A 209 -8.69 -15.15 8.19
CA HIS A 209 -7.76 -14.12 7.73
C HIS A 209 -6.61 -14.70 6.91
N GLU A 210 -5.94 -15.75 7.41
CA GLU A 210 -4.84 -16.43 6.71
C GLU A 210 -5.29 -17.11 5.41
N SER A 211 -6.51 -17.68 5.39
CA SER A 211 -7.12 -18.19 4.16
C SER A 211 -7.62 -17.08 3.23
N ARG A 212 -7.62 -15.83 3.70
CA ARG A 212 -8.05 -14.60 3.02
C ARG A 212 -9.46 -14.74 2.47
N TYR A 213 -10.27 -15.47 3.22
CA TYR A 213 -11.63 -15.83 2.85
C TYR A 213 -12.48 -14.58 2.60
N ILE A 214 -12.37 -13.58 3.48
CA ILE A 214 -13.11 -12.31 3.37
C ILE A 214 -12.68 -11.53 2.14
N GLU A 215 -11.38 -11.43 1.86
CA GLU A 215 -10.91 -10.74 0.66
C GLU A 215 -11.44 -11.38 -0.61
N LEU A 216 -11.43 -12.71 -0.69
CA LEU A 216 -11.98 -13.47 -1.82
C LEU A 216 -13.50 -13.32 -1.95
N LEU A 217 -14.22 -13.20 -0.83
CA LEU A 217 -15.67 -13.05 -0.79
C LEU A 217 -16.12 -11.70 -1.38
N TYR A 218 -15.41 -10.61 -1.06
CA TYR A 218 -15.76 -9.25 -1.51
C TYR A 218 -15.11 -8.84 -2.82
N ASN A 219 -13.88 -9.25 -3.07
CA ASN A 219 -13.12 -8.83 -4.26
C ASN A 219 -13.14 -9.87 -5.39
N GLY A 220 -13.59 -11.09 -5.10
CA GLY A 220 -13.59 -12.21 -6.03
C GLY A 220 -12.22 -12.89 -6.15
N ALA A 221 -12.24 -14.20 -6.42
CA ALA A 221 -11.07 -14.96 -6.85
C ALA A 221 -10.81 -14.86 -8.36
N ASP A 222 -11.75 -14.25 -9.10
CA ASP A 222 -11.73 -14.22 -10.56
C ASP A 222 -10.51 -13.40 -11.03
N GLY A 223 -9.56 -14.06 -11.69
CA GLY A 223 -8.36 -13.45 -12.26
C GLY A 223 -7.11 -13.42 -11.36
N ILE A 224 -7.19 -13.98 -10.15
CA ILE A 224 -6.00 -14.39 -9.37
C ILE A 224 -5.47 -15.64 -10.08
N SER A 225 -4.45 -15.45 -10.90
CA SER A 225 -3.87 -16.44 -11.82
C SER A 225 -3.61 -17.80 -11.17
N GLY A 226 -3.77 -18.95 -11.83
CA GLY A 226 -3.17 -19.24 -13.14
C GLY A 226 -1.65 -19.42 -13.00
N ASP A 227 -1.00 -20.25 -13.82
CA ASP A 227 0.45 -20.53 -13.77
C ASP A 227 1.29 -19.24 -13.94
N VAL A 228 1.52 -18.48 -12.85
CA VAL A 228 2.49 -17.39 -12.79
C VAL A 228 3.82 -17.99 -12.38
N GLU A 229 4.83 -17.80 -13.22
CA GLU A 229 6.20 -18.16 -12.91
C GLU A 229 6.94 -16.90 -12.49
N LEU A 230 7.41 -16.86 -11.23
CA LEU A 230 8.30 -15.81 -10.77
C LEU A 230 9.72 -16.09 -11.29
N PRO A 231 10.49 -15.05 -11.66
CA PRO A 231 11.90 -15.23 -11.99
C PRO A 231 12.67 -15.78 -10.78
N GLU A 232 13.67 -16.63 -11.03
CA GLU A 232 14.59 -17.07 -9.98
C GLU A 232 15.50 -15.91 -9.57
N LEU A 233 15.37 -15.45 -8.32
CA LEU A 233 16.10 -14.30 -7.80
C LEU A 233 16.78 -14.62 -6.48
N THR A 234 17.91 -13.97 -6.24
CA THR A 234 18.52 -13.89 -4.90
C THR A 234 18.12 -12.55 -4.29
N VAL A 235 17.31 -12.58 -3.24
CA VAL A 235 16.85 -11.39 -2.53
C VAL A 235 18.04 -10.50 -2.12
N GLY A 236 17.96 -9.21 -2.43
CA GLY A 236 19.02 -8.23 -2.18
C GLY A 236 20.13 -8.19 -3.23
N ASN A 237 20.08 -9.08 -4.23
CA ASN A 237 21.09 -9.22 -5.28
C ASN A 237 20.40 -9.21 -6.66
N VAL A 238 19.80 -8.08 -7.00
CA VAL A 238 18.84 -7.93 -8.10
C VAL A 238 19.31 -6.82 -9.05
N LYS A 239 19.31 -7.08 -10.37
CA LYS A 239 19.50 -6.04 -11.39
C LYS A 239 18.17 -5.35 -11.69
N ARG A 240 18.20 -4.12 -12.21
CA ARG A 240 16.95 -3.42 -12.56
C ARG A 240 16.07 -4.20 -13.55
N ALA A 241 16.68 -4.91 -14.51
CA ALA A 241 15.94 -5.76 -15.45
C ALA A 241 15.17 -6.91 -14.76
N ASP A 242 15.73 -7.47 -13.70
CA ASP A 242 15.10 -8.55 -12.93
C ASP A 242 13.84 -8.05 -12.22
N MET A 243 13.90 -6.85 -11.63
CA MET A 243 12.72 -6.20 -11.03
C MET A 243 11.61 -5.98 -12.06
N ALA A 244 11.96 -5.55 -13.28
CA ALA A 244 10.95 -5.39 -14.32
C ALA A 244 10.27 -6.73 -14.66
N LEU A 245 11.01 -7.84 -14.65
CA LEU A 245 10.45 -9.19 -14.84
C LEU A 245 9.50 -9.59 -13.71
N VAL A 246 9.86 -9.31 -12.45
CA VAL A 246 8.96 -9.51 -11.29
C VAL A 246 7.69 -8.68 -11.46
N ALA A 247 7.80 -7.40 -11.80
CA ALA A 247 6.65 -6.53 -11.90
C ALA A 247 5.66 -7.02 -12.98
N VAL A 248 6.16 -7.43 -14.15
CA VAL A 248 5.29 -7.90 -15.25
C VAL A 248 4.75 -9.32 -15.06
N SER A 249 5.26 -10.10 -14.10
CA SER A 249 4.73 -11.44 -13.81
C SER A 249 3.29 -11.39 -13.29
N LEU A 250 2.87 -10.26 -12.72
CA LEU A 250 1.51 -10.02 -12.25
C LEU A 250 0.62 -9.28 -13.24
N ILE A 251 0.96 -9.19 -14.53
CA ILE A 251 0.02 -8.60 -15.51
C ILE A 251 -1.36 -9.27 -15.40
N ASN A 252 -2.40 -8.44 -15.38
CA ASN A 252 -3.81 -8.80 -15.17
C ASN A 252 -4.16 -9.33 -13.77
N HIS A 253 -3.28 -9.23 -12.79
CA HIS A 253 -3.62 -9.49 -11.39
C HIS A 253 -4.67 -8.49 -10.88
N PRO A 254 -5.71 -8.90 -10.11
CA PRO A 254 -6.82 -8.03 -9.74
C PRO A 254 -6.44 -6.89 -8.80
N TYR A 255 -7.17 -5.78 -8.94
CA TYR A 255 -7.10 -4.63 -8.03
C TYR A 255 -8.11 -4.79 -6.88
N SER A 256 -7.68 -4.43 -5.67
CA SER A 256 -8.57 -4.13 -4.54
C SER A 256 -8.01 -2.95 -3.75
N LEU A 257 -8.86 -1.98 -3.41
CA LEU A 257 -8.44 -0.80 -2.62
C LEU A 257 -8.00 -1.26 -1.22
N GLY A 258 -6.84 -0.79 -0.77
CA GLY A 258 -6.25 -1.22 0.50
C GLY A 258 -5.60 -2.60 0.46
N GLY A 259 -5.73 -3.37 -0.63
CA GLY A 259 -5.17 -4.70 -0.74
C GLY A 259 -3.63 -4.70 -0.68
N LYS A 260 -3.05 -5.49 0.22
CA LYS A 260 -1.60 -5.65 0.40
C LYS A 260 -1.21 -7.12 0.32
N TYR A 261 0.06 -7.39 0.02
CA TYR A 261 0.63 -8.73 0.14
C TYR A 261 2.07 -8.63 0.68
N PRO A 262 2.26 -8.60 2.01
CA PRO A 262 3.56 -8.35 2.64
C PRO A 262 4.46 -9.59 2.72
N TYR A 263 4.32 -10.53 1.78
CA TYR A 263 5.00 -11.83 1.80
C TYR A 263 5.77 -12.11 0.50
N GLU A 264 6.78 -12.97 0.58
CA GLU A 264 7.41 -13.58 -0.61
C GLU A 264 6.44 -14.57 -1.27
N GLY A 265 6.46 -14.64 -2.59
CA GLY A 265 5.56 -15.49 -3.39
C GLY A 265 4.53 -14.70 -4.19
N ILE A 266 3.70 -15.45 -4.94
CA ILE A 266 2.68 -14.88 -5.82
C ILE A 266 1.47 -14.46 -4.97
N PRO A 267 0.99 -13.22 -5.06
CA PRO A 267 -0.20 -12.80 -4.34
C PRO A 267 -1.37 -13.65 -4.80
N ASP A 268 -1.98 -14.33 -3.86
CA ASP A 268 -3.19 -15.11 -4.06
C ASP A 268 -4.47 -14.32 -3.71
N VAL A 269 -4.35 -12.98 -3.60
CA VAL A 269 -5.41 -11.96 -3.34
C VAL A 269 -5.18 -10.72 -4.18
N ALA A 270 -6.25 -9.97 -4.43
CA ALA A 270 -6.18 -8.67 -5.10
C ALA A 270 -5.41 -7.63 -4.27
N ILE A 271 -4.67 -6.74 -4.94
CA ILE A 271 -3.80 -5.73 -4.30
C ILE A 271 -4.04 -4.33 -4.88
N ASP A 272 -3.79 -3.27 -4.10
CA ASP A 272 -3.86 -1.89 -4.60
C ASP A 272 -2.57 -1.45 -5.30
N CYS A 273 -2.52 -0.19 -5.75
CA CYS A 273 -1.37 0.37 -6.46
C CYS A 273 -0.09 0.37 -5.62
N SER A 274 -0.18 0.79 -4.36
CA SER A 274 0.95 0.81 -3.43
C SER A 274 1.32 -0.59 -2.91
N GLY A 275 0.34 -1.48 -2.72
CA GLY A 275 0.53 -2.88 -2.36
C GLY A 275 1.25 -3.65 -3.47
N PHE A 276 0.94 -3.36 -4.73
CA PHE A 276 1.70 -3.89 -5.88
C PHE A 276 3.16 -3.41 -5.87
N VAL A 277 3.41 -2.12 -5.62
CA VAL A 277 4.78 -1.59 -5.51
C VAL A 277 5.54 -2.27 -4.38
N ASP A 278 4.96 -2.33 -3.17
CA ASP A 278 5.60 -2.98 -2.03
C ASP A 278 5.87 -4.46 -2.31
N TRP A 279 4.92 -5.18 -2.93
CA TRP A 279 5.08 -6.57 -3.30
C TRP A 279 6.28 -6.80 -4.22
N VAL A 280 6.43 -6.00 -5.29
CA VAL A 280 7.58 -6.10 -6.21
C VAL A 280 8.90 -5.90 -5.45
N TYR A 281 8.95 -4.91 -4.57
CA TYR A 281 10.14 -4.61 -3.77
C TYR A 281 10.42 -5.69 -2.71
N ILE A 282 9.39 -6.32 -2.13
CA ILE A 282 9.55 -7.47 -1.23
C ILE A 282 10.15 -8.66 -1.97
N GLN A 283 9.68 -8.98 -3.18
CA GLN A 283 10.28 -10.08 -3.96
C GLN A 283 11.75 -9.81 -4.30
N CYS A 284 12.12 -8.54 -4.54
CA CYS A 284 13.47 -8.19 -4.93
C CYS A 284 14.43 -8.04 -3.72
N PHE A 285 13.95 -7.50 -2.60
CA PHE A 285 14.79 -7.01 -1.51
C PHE A 285 14.34 -7.45 -0.11
N GLY A 286 13.27 -8.24 0.00
CA GLY A 286 12.73 -8.73 1.28
C GLY A 286 12.04 -7.65 2.11
N LYS A 287 11.87 -6.44 1.57
CA LYS A 287 11.20 -5.32 2.24
C LYS A 287 10.49 -4.41 1.23
N GLY A 288 9.35 -3.86 1.63
CA GLY A 288 8.60 -2.87 0.86
C GLY A 288 9.22 -1.47 0.89
N VAL A 289 8.69 -0.57 0.07
CA VAL A 289 9.12 0.83 -0.02
C VAL A 289 8.51 1.68 1.10
N SER A 290 7.30 1.34 1.56
CA SER A 290 6.46 2.09 2.54
C SER A 290 7.04 2.20 3.98
N SER A 291 8.35 2.35 4.15
CA SER A 291 9.05 2.39 5.44
C SER A 291 9.34 3.79 5.96
N GLY A 292 9.02 4.82 5.16
CA GLY A 292 9.35 6.20 5.41
C GLY A 292 8.39 6.94 6.34
N SER A 293 8.54 8.24 6.31
CA SER A 293 8.02 9.20 7.26
C SER A 293 7.32 10.32 6.49
N LEU A 294 6.17 10.80 6.95
CA LEU A 294 5.41 11.85 6.24
C LEU A 294 5.73 13.24 6.80
N PRO A 295 5.81 14.28 5.95
CA PRO A 295 5.78 15.66 6.41
C PRO A 295 4.45 16.00 7.09
N ASP A 296 4.46 17.05 7.91
CA ASP A 296 3.26 17.52 8.59
C ASP A 296 2.15 17.94 7.61
N GLY A 297 0.93 17.51 7.90
CA GLY A 297 -0.27 17.91 7.16
C GLY A 297 -0.52 17.11 5.88
N VAL A 298 0.29 16.08 5.61
CA VAL A 298 0.11 15.17 4.46
C VAL A 298 -0.72 13.97 4.89
N ALA A 299 -1.94 13.78 4.37
CA ALA A 299 -2.72 12.57 4.68
C ALA A 299 -1.93 11.28 4.38
N MET A 300 -2.00 10.33 5.31
CA MET A 300 -1.25 9.10 5.26
C MET A 300 -1.99 8.10 4.39
N SER A 301 -1.28 7.61 3.40
CA SER A 301 -1.68 6.49 2.55
C SER A 301 -0.42 5.72 2.15
N GLY A 302 -0.58 4.49 1.65
CA GLY A 302 0.55 3.73 1.11
C GLY A 302 1.33 4.52 0.05
N THR A 303 0.63 5.24 -0.84
CA THR A 303 1.29 6.09 -1.85
C THR A 303 2.08 7.24 -1.22
N ALA A 304 1.59 7.86 -0.14
CA ALA A 304 2.30 8.94 0.54
C ALA A 304 3.57 8.42 1.23
N LEU A 305 3.46 7.28 1.93
CA LEU A 305 4.61 6.64 2.58
C LEU A 305 5.70 6.29 1.57
N GLN A 306 5.31 5.77 0.40
CA GLN A 306 6.25 5.48 -0.68
C GLN A 306 6.87 6.73 -1.28
N PHE A 307 6.08 7.78 -1.50
CA PHE A 307 6.55 9.04 -2.07
C PHE A 307 7.66 9.67 -1.22
N TYR A 308 7.45 9.75 0.10
CA TYR A 308 8.40 10.37 1.03
C TYR A 308 9.50 9.44 1.54
N ALA A 309 9.43 8.13 1.26
CA ALA A 309 10.54 7.20 1.44
C ALA A 309 11.59 7.29 0.31
N CYS A 310 11.35 8.11 -0.71
CA CYS A 310 12.14 8.18 -1.94
C CYS A 310 12.74 9.56 -2.17
N SER A 311 13.80 9.62 -2.98
CA SER A 311 14.41 10.89 -3.42
C SER A 311 13.71 11.45 -4.65
N GLU A 312 13.63 12.79 -4.79
CA GLU A 312 13.14 13.43 -6.02
C GLU A 312 14.06 13.18 -7.20
N ILE A 313 13.49 12.95 -8.38
CA ILE A 313 14.21 12.88 -9.65
C ILE A 313 13.38 13.50 -10.77
N GLY A 314 14.04 13.96 -11.83
CA GLY A 314 13.39 14.35 -13.07
C GLY A 314 13.06 13.16 -13.99
N GLU A 315 12.11 13.33 -14.93
CA GLU A 315 11.76 12.28 -15.89
C GLU A 315 12.96 11.81 -16.74
N SER A 316 13.90 12.71 -17.03
CA SER A 316 15.12 12.40 -17.79
C SER A 316 16.09 11.47 -17.05
N GLU A 317 15.95 11.36 -15.73
CA GLU A 317 16.84 10.58 -14.86
C GLU A 317 16.29 9.18 -14.56
N LEU A 318 15.09 8.86 -15.06
CA LEU A 318 14.40 7.60 -14.78
C LEU A 318 15.27 6.37 -15.13
N LYS A 319 15.41 5.50 -14.14
CA LYS A 319 15.96 4.15 -14.24
C LYS A 319 14.88 3.14 -13.85
N VAL A 320 14.89 1.96 -14.45
CA VAL A 320 13.91 0.90 -14.16
C VAL A 320 13.86 0.62 -12.66
N GLY A 321 12.65 0.59 -12.09
CA GLY A 321 12.42 0.49 -10.64
C GLY A 321 12.03 1.80 -9.97
N ASP A 322 12.34 2.96 -10.57
CA ASP A 322 11.88 4.25 -10.04
C ASP A 322 10.34 4.33 -10.02
N LEU A 323 9.80 5.09 -9.06
CA LEU A 323 8.36 5.21 -8.84
C LEU A 323 7.80 6.44 -9.54
N CYS A 324 6.62 6.26 -10.14
CA CYS A 324 5.89 7.28 -10.88
C CYS A 324 4.56 7.57 -10.16
N PHE A 325 4.30 8.82 -9.80
CA PHE A 325 3.12 9.26 -9.07
C PHE A 325 2.28 10.28 -9.86
N LEU A 326 0.96 10.26 -9.62
CA LEU A 326 0.07 11.26 -10.24
C LEU A 326 0.24 12.64 -9.63
N LYS A 327 0.38 12.71 -8.30
CA LYS A 327 0.39 13.95 -7.55
C LYS A 327 1.34 13.86 -6.37
N ASP A 328 1.89 15.00 -5.95
CA ASP A 328 2.51 15.11 -4.64
C ASP A 328 1.43 14.92 -3.56
N PRO A 329 1.60 14.00 -2.59
CA PRO A 329 0.64 13.82 -1.51
C PRO A 329 0.35 15.10 -0.71
N ALA A 330 1.28 16.05 -0.61
CA ALA A 330 1.06 17.33 0.06
C ALA A 330 0.09 18.26 -0.69
N MET A 331 -0.22 17.96 -1.95
CA MET A 331 -1.17 18.74 -2.77
C MET A 331 -2.54 18.08 -2.85
N MET A 332 -2.74 16.92 -2.21
CA MET A 332 -3.98 16.16 -2.27
C MET A 332 -5.09 16.87 -1.49
N GLU A 333 -6.28 16.92 -2.08
CA GLU A 333 -7.50 17.35 -1.38
C GLU A 333 -8.15 16.15 -0.66
N ALA A 334 -8.97 16.43 0.35
CA ALA A 334 -9.68 15.39 1.09
C ALA A 334 -10.54 14.53 0.16
N GLY A 335 -10.40 13.20 0.26
CA GLY A 335 -11.11 12.23 -0.59
C GLY A 335 -10.49 12.00 -1.98
N GLU A 336 -9.42 12.71 -2.34
CA GLU A 336 -8.63 12.35 -3.52
C GLU A 336 -7.79 11.09 -3.24
N ILE A 337 -7.74 10.16 -4.20
CA ILE A 337 -6.88 8.97 -4.15
C ILE A 337 -5.69 9.22 -5.07
N ASN A 338 -4.48 9.15 -4.52
CA ASN A 338 -3.25 9.23 -5.32
C ASN A 338 -2.98 7.85 -5.95
N HIS A 339 -2.06 7.81 -6.91
CA HIS A 339 -1.76 6.58 -7.63
C HIS A 339 -0.28 6.50 -7.97
N VAL A 340 0.26 5.28 -7.90
CA VAL A 340 1.68 4.99 -8.09
C VAL A 340 1.87 3.83 -9.06
N GLY A 341 3.00 3.83 -9.77
CA GLY A 341 3.47 2.71 -10.55
C GLY A 341 5.00 2.65 -10.61
N ILE A 342 5.52 1.58 -11.19
CA ILE A 342 6.95 1.34 -11.37
C ILE A 342 7.33 1.64 -12.81
N TYR A 343 8.36 2.47 -13.00
CA TYR A 343 8.95 2.68 -14.31
C TYR A 343 9.66 1.42 -14.80
N ILE A 344 9.32 0.95 -16.00
CA ILE A 344 9.86 -0.28 -16.61
C ILE A 344 10.49 -0.02 -17.99
N GLY A 345 10.90 1.22 -18.27
CA GLY A 345 11.57 1.58 -19.52
C GLY A 345 10.68 2.37 -20.46
N LYS A 346 10.92 2.25 -21.78
CA LYS A 346 10.19 3.01 -22.80
C LYS A 346 9.54 2.10 -23.85
N ILE A 347 8.34 2.46 -24.29
CA ILE A 347 7.65 1.90 -25.44
C ILE A 347 7.53 3.01 -26.49
N ASN A 348 8.11 2.79 -27.68
CA ASN A 348 8.10 3.78 -28.76
C ASN A 348 8.58 5.18 -28.32
N GLY A 349 9.65 5.22 -27.50
CA GLY A 349 10.24 6.45 -26.98
C GLY A 349 9.46 7.11 -25.83
N GLN A 350 8.29 6.59 -25.45
CA GLN A 350 7.50 7.09 -24.34
C GLN A 350 7.72 6.26 -23.09
N THR A 351 7.75 6.92 -21.92
CA THR A 351 7.82 6.30 -20.59
C THR A 351 6.71 5.26 -20.43
N ALA A 352 7.10 4.05 -20.02
CA ALA A 352 6.20 2.93 -19.73
C ALA A 352 6.23 2.63 -18.23
N VAL A 353 5.04 2.58 -17.64
CA VAL A 353 4.86 2.39 -16.20
C VAL A 353 3.92 1.21 -15.98
N ILE A 354 4.33 0.25 -15.15
CA ILE A 354 3.47 -0.84 -14.70
C ILE A 354 2.87 -0.51 -13.34
N HIS A 355 1.58 -0.78 -13.19
CA HIS A 355 0.83 -0.39 -11.99
C HIS A 355 -0.44 -1.24 -11.84
N CYS A 356 -0.92 -1.39 -10.60
CA CYS A 356 -2.23 -1.98 -10.31
C CYS A 356 -3.29 -0.88 -10.22
N ALA A 357 -4.20 -0.81 -11.19
CA ALA A 357 -5.13 0.31 -11.30
C ALA A 357 -6.56 -0.13 -11.09
N GLY A 358 -7.34 0.69 -10.39
CA GLY A 358 -8.72 0.40 -10.00
C GLY A 358 -9.74 0.43 -11.14
N ARG A 359 -11.02 0.59 -10.80
CA ARG A 359 -12.20 0.35 -11.65
C ARG A 359 -12.18 1.00 -13.04
N ALA A 360 -11.52 2.14 -13.22
CA ALA A 360 -11.33 2.76 -14.54
C ALA A 360 -10.56 1.88 -15.54
N TYR A 361 -9.85 0.88 -15.03
CA TYR A 361 -9.08 -0.13 -15.73
C TYR A 361 -9.64 -1.54 -15.49
N GLY A 362 -10.91 -1.64 -15.07
CA GLY A 362 -11.58 -2.91 -14.98
C GLY A 362 -11.87 -3.54 -16.35
N THR A 363 -12.11 -4.85 -16.35
CA THR A 363 -12.60 -5.62 -17.49
C THR A 363 -13.89 -6.33 -17.08
N PRO A 364 -14.65 -6.95 -18.00
CA PRO A 364 -15.78 -7.80 -17.62
C PRO A 364 -15.40 -8.93 -16.66
N GLU A 365 -14.18 -9.44 -16.75
CA GLU A 365 -13.62 -10.49 -15.89
C GLU A 365 -13.00 -9.94 -14.60
N LEU A 366 -12.49 -8.70 -14.64
CA LEU A 366 -11.80 -8.02 -13.54
C LEU A 366 -12.43 -6.64 -13.29
N PRO A 367 -13.67 -6.58 -12.77
CA PRO A 367 -14.44 -5.34 -12.74
C PRO A 367 -13.88 -4.28 -11.80
N THR A 368 -13.10 -4.67 -10.79
CA THR A 368 -12.49 -3.78 -9.80
C THR A 368 -11.21 -3.11 -10.30
N GLY A 369 -10.62 -3.60 -11.39
CA GLY A 369 -9.34 -3.14 -11.91
C GLY A 369 -8.31 -4.26 -12.00
N ARG A 370 -7.11 -3.93 -12.47
CA ARG A 370 -6.02 -4.91 -12.66
C ARG A 370 -4.64 -4.27 -12.79
N VAL A 371 -3.60 -5.10 -12.67
CA VAL A 371 -2.23 -4.77 -13.07
C VAL A 371 -2.12 -4.70 -14.59
N GLY A 372 -1.44 -3.66 -15.07
CA GLY A 372 -1.05 -3.56 -16.48
C GLY A 372 -0.04 -2.45 -16.72
N ILE A 373 0.33 -2.27 -17.99
CA ILE A 373 1.32 -1.29 -18.41
C ILE A 373 0.62 -0.12 -19.10
N SER A 374 0.86 1.09 -18.60
CA SER A 374 0.42 2.32 -19.25
C SER A 374 1.61 3.05 -19.88
N ILE A 375 1.36 3.64 -21.04
CA ILE A 375 2.22 4.70 -21.56
C ILE A 375 1.94 5.97 -20.76
N ASN A 376 2.99 6.74 -20.43
CA ASN A 376 2.91 7.98 -19.65
C ASN A 376 2.26 9.17 -20.41
N THR A 377 1.25 8.87 -21.23
CA THR A 377 0.54 9.83 -22.07
C THR A 377 -0.94 9.51 -21.97
N SER A 378 -1.70 10.45 -21.40
CA SER A 378 -3.14 10.28 -21.17
C SER A 378 -3.89 9.92 -22.45
N GLY A 379 -4.71 8.86 -22.36
CA GLY A 379 -5.63 8.47 -23.43
C GLY A 379 -5.04 7.58 -24.53
N ILE A 380 -3.73 7.32 -24.53
CA ILE A 380 -3.12 6.35 -25.46
C ILE A 380 -3.23 4.95 -24.85
N SER A 381 -4.16 4.15 -25.37
CA SER A 381 -4.23 2.74 -24.99
C SER A 381 -3.09 1.96 -25.63
N ASN A 382 -2.50 1.04 -24.86
CA ASN A 382 -1.48 0.13 -25.36
C ASN A 382 -1.70 -1.27 -24.77
N ASN A 383 -1.07 -2.26 -25.38
CA ASN A 383 -1.12 -3.64 -24.93
C ASN A 383 0.25 -4.31 -25.03
N VAL A 384 1.32 -3.51 -25.05
CA VAL A 384 2.69 -3.96 -25.30
C VAL A 384 3.39 -4.20 -23.97
N ASN A 385 4.00 -5.38 -23.82
CA ASN A 385 4.92 -5.66 -22.73
C ASN A 385 6.35 -5.50 -23.24
N ASN A 386 6.99 -4.37 -22.95
CA ASN A 386 8.37 -4.10 -23.40
C ASN A 386 9.43 -4.90 -22.65
N VAL A 387 9.08 -5.49 -21.51
CA VAL A 387 10.01 -6.29 -20.71
C VAL A 387 10.15 -7.67 -21.31
N THR A 388 9.03 -8.32 -21.66
CA THR A 388 9.03 -9.67 -22.27
C THR A 388 9.03 -9.65 -23.79
N GLY A 389 8.78 -8.50 -24.41
CA GLY A 389 8.54 -8.35 -25.85
C GLY A 389 7.17 -8.85 -26.32
N GLY A 390 6.30 -9.27 -25.38
CA GLY A 390 4.97 -9.80 -25.66
C GLY A 390 3.87 -8.75 -25.71
N THR A 391 2.63 -9.22 -25.63
CA THR A 391 1.44 -8.37 -25.46
C THR A 391 0.60 -8.87 -24.31
N PHE A 392 -0.24 -8.01 -23.76
CA PHE A 392 -1.24 -8.35 -22.76
C PHE A 392 -2.63 -7.98 -23.26
N SER A 393 -3.68 -8.53 -22.64
CA SER A 393 -5.06 -8.24 -23.02
C SER A 393 -5.94 -8.17 -21.78
N PRO A 394 -6.90 -7.24 -21.72
CA PRO A 394 -7.15 -6.19 -22.72
C PRO A 394 -6.11 -5.06 -22.65
N SER A 395 -6.11 -4.17 -23.64
CA SER A 395 -5.24 -2.98 -23.64
C SER A 395 -5.52 -2.11 -22.41
N MET A 396 -4.49 -1.46 -21.88
CA MET A 396 -4.61 -0.51 -20.77
C MET A 396 -4.52 0.92 -21.31
N LYS A 397 -5.40 1.79 -20.82
CA LYS A 397 -5.40 3.22 -21.17
C LYS A 397 -4.15 3.89 -20.60
N GLY A 398 -3.58 4.83 -21.34
CA GLY A 398 -2.46 5.65 -20.87
C GLY A 398 -2.90 6.58 -19.74
N ILE A 399 -1.99 6.78 -18.78
CA ILE A 399 -2.13 7.62 -17.61
C ILE A 399 -0.92 8.56 -17.57
N HIS A 400 -1.07 9.78 -17.07
CA HIS A 400 0.02 10.76 -17.03
C HIS A 400 0.52 10.96 -15.60
N PHE A 401 1.55 10.20 -15.23
CA PHE A 401 2.37 10.41 -14.05
C PHE A 401 3.26 11.63 -14.25
N SER A 402 3.25 12.54 -13.27
CA SER A 402 3.95 13.83 -13.34
C SER A 402 5.07 13.97 -12.31
N TYR A 403 5.12 13.06 -11.31
CA TYR A 403 6.08 13.11 -10.22
C TYR A 403 6.87 11.81 -10.19
N PHE A 404 8.20 11.92 -10.15
CA PHE A 404 9.11 10.78 -10.23
C PHE A 404 9.98 10.74 -8.99
N ARG A 405 10.11 9.55 -8.40
CA ARG A 405 10.86 9.36 -7.16
C ARG A 405 11.74 8.10 -7.26
N ARG A 406 12.95 8.16 -6.71
CA ARG A 406 13.88 7.02 -6.63
C ARG A 406 13.90 6.41 -5.23
N PRO A 407 13.46 5.15 -5.07
CA PRO A 407 13.59 4.44 -3.80
C PRO A 407 15.05 4.20 -3.42
N ASN A 408 15.36 4.25 -2.12
CA ASN A 408 16.70 3.99 -1.60
C ASN A 408 16.99 2.48 -1.49
N PHE A 409 17.08 1.82 -2.65
CA PHE A 409 17.47 0.43 -2.81
C PHE A 409 18.65 0.35 -3.75
N ARG A 410 19.66 -0.45 -3.40
CA ARG A 410 20.85 -0.64 -4.22
C ARG A 410 20.66 -1.81 -5.17
N PHE A 411 20.61 -1.53 -6.47
CA PHE A 411 20.63 -2.57 -7.49
C PHE A 411 22.07 -2.96 -7.83
N LEU A 412 22.24 -4.19 -8.32
CA LEU A 412 23.54 -4.72 -8.72
C LEU A 412 24.22 -3.88 -9.81
N ASP A 413 23.45 -3.43 -10.78
CA ASP A 413 23.91 -2.60 -11.90
C ASP A 413 24.37 -1.20 -11.44
N ASP A 414 23.78 -0.64 -10.38
CA ASP A 414 24.28 0.61 -9.80
C ASP A 414 25.66 0.42 -9.15
N ILE A 415 25.90 -0.72 -8.50
CA ILE A 415 27.20 -1.07 -7.90
C ILE A 415 28.26 -1.33 -8.99
N GLU A 416 27.88 -2.02 -10.07
CA GLU A 416 28.76 -2.28 -11.21
C GLU A 416 29.16 -0.97 -11.91
N GLU A 417 28.27 0.02 -12.02
CA GLU A 417 28.57 1.36 -12.55
C GLU A 417 29.58 2.11 -11.65
N GLU A 418 29.34 2.19 -10.34
CA GLU A 418 30.21 2.89 -9.38
C GLU A 418 31.64 2.33 -9.32
N ASN A 419 31.83 1.03 -9.53
CA ASN A 419 33.17 0.41 -9.51
C ASN A 419 33.96 0.58 -10.82
N ASN A 420 33.31 1.07 -11.87
CA ASN A 420 33.91 1.29 -13.20
C ASN A 420 34.23 2.76 -13.49
N GLU A 421 33.82 3.68 -12.61
CA GLU A 421 34.26 5.09 -12.56
C GLU A 421 35.47 5.27 -11.65
#